data_AF-A0A4Z2FRZ9-F1
#
_entry.id   AF-A0A4Z2FRZ9-F1
#
_cell.length_a   1.000
_cell.length_b   1.000
_cell.length_c   1.000
_cell.angle_alpha   90.00
_cell.angle_beta   90.00
_cell.angle_gamma   90.00
#
_symmetry.space_group_name_H-M   'P 1'
#
loop_
_entity.id
_entity.type
_entity.pdbx_description
1 polymer ?
#
loop_
_entity_poly.entity_id
_entity_poly.type
_entity_poly.pdbx_seq_one_letter_code
_entity_poly.pdbx_strand_id
1 'polypeptide(L)'
;MADFTTCRSITTMTKNMANFTMCQSITTMTKNMSDFTMCQMMTTMTKNMSDFTMCQMMTTMTKNMSDFTMCQMMTTMTKNMADFTMCQMMLTMTKNVANSTTCRRIATMTKNMADFTTCRSITTMTKNMSDFTMCQSITTMTKNMSDFTMCQMMTTMTKNMADFTTCHIITTLTKNMADFTMCQMMLTMTKNVADFTACQSIATMMKNMADFTMCHYH
;
A
#
# COMPACT_ATOMS: atom_id res chain seq x y z
N MET A 1 12.93 19.37 25.45
CA MET A 1 11.74 18.59 25.06
C MET A 1 10.57 19.52 25.27
N ALA A 2 9.65 19.60 24.32
CA ALA A 2 8.50 20.48 24.45
C ALA A 2 7.27 19.59 24.53
N ASP A 3 6.63 19.57 25.70
CA ASP A 3 5.47 18.74 26.02
C ASP A 3 4.24 19.67 26.10
N PHE A 4 3.14 19.28 25.46
CA PHE A 4 1.93 20.10 25.45
C PHE A 4 0.68 19.22 25.60
N THR A 5 -0.12 19.53 26.62
CA THR A 5 -1.38 18.82 26.85
C THR A 5 -2.46 19.27 25.86
N THR A 6 -2.59 20.59 25.65
CA THR A 6 -3.56 21.17 24.69
C THR A 6 -2.96 22.40 24.03
N CYS A 7 -3.05 22.49 22.71
CA CYS A 7 -2.71 23.69 21.97
C CYS A 7 -3.72 24.00 20.87
N ARG A 8 -3.89 25.30 20.60
CA ARG A 8 -4.57 25.73 19.38
C ARG A 8 -3.66 25.52 18.18
N SER A 9 -2.46 26.11 18.23
CA SER A 9 -1.52 26.09 17.12
C SER A 9 -0.09 26.06 17.63
N ILE A 10 0.76 25.27 16.99
CA ILE A 10 2.20 25.28 17.23
C ILE A 10 2.93 25.53 15.93
N THR A 11 3.82 26.51 15.96
CA THR A 11 4.81 26.74 14.91
C THR A 11 6.17 26.78 15.57
N THR A 12 7.02 25.79 15.32
CA THR A 12 8.30 25.70 16.01
C THR A 12 9.39 24.99 15.22
N MET A 13 10.64 25.35 15.52
CA MET A 13 11.83 24.63 15.10
C MET A 13 12.56 24.16 16.36
N THR A 14 12.60 22.84 16.57
CA THR A 14 13.19 22.26 17.79
C THR A 14 13.95 20.98 17.46
N LYS A 15 14.92 20.62 18.30
CA LYS A 15 15.65 19.36 18.12
C LYS A 15 14.74 18.15 18.34
N ASN A 16 13.92 18.17 19.39
CA ASN A 16 13.04 17.07 19.76
C ASN A 16 11.68 17.61 20.21
N MET A 17 10.62 16.92 19.77
CA MET A 17 9.24 17.17 20.17
C MET A 17 8.60 15.85 20.60
N ALA A 18 7.92 15.81 21.74
CA ALA A 18 7.33 14.60 22.29
C ALA A 18 6.11 14.93 23.15
N ASN A 19 5.31 13.92 23.50
CA ASN A 19 4.21 13.98 24.46
C ASN A 19 3.16 15.06 24.16
N PHE A 20 2.44 14.87 23.05
CA PHE A 20 1.33 15.73 22.68
C PHE A 20 0.01 15.00 22.76
N THR A 21 -0.91 15.54 23.55
CA THR A 21 -2.25 14.96 23.66
C THR A 21 -3.18 15.53 22.61
N MET A 22 -3.31 16.86 22.50
CA MET A 22 -4.24 17.47 21.55
C MET A 22 -3.75 18.81 20.99
N CYS A 23 -3.71 18.93 19.66
CA CYS A 23 -3.48 20.22 18.99
C CYS A 23 -4.39 20.40 17.77
N GLN A 24 -4.92 21.60 17.52
CA GLN A 24 -5.64 21.81 16.25
C GLN A 24 -4.64 21.84 15.08
N SER A 25 -3.59 22.66 15.15
CA SER A 25 -2.61 22.77 14.06
C SER A 25 -1.17 22.72 14.51
N ILE A 26 -0.34 22.00 13.76
CA ILE A 26 1.09 21.87 14.00
C ILE A 26 1.84 22.10 12.70
N THR A 27 2.77 23.05 12.73
CA THR A 27 3.73 23.30 11.67
C THR A 27 5.13 23.26 12.27
N THR A 28 5.96 22.29 11.88
CA THR A 28 7.27 22.16 12.55
C THR A 28 8.38 21.56 11.71
N MET A 29 9.59 21.96 12.06
CA MET A 29 10.83 21.32 11.64
C MET A 29 11.53 20.76 12.88
N THR A 30 11.74 19.45 12.92
CA THR A 30 12.40 18.79 14.04
C THR A 30 13.34 17.67 13.62
N LYS A 31 14.19 17.19 14.53
CA LYS A 31 14.97 15.98 14.27
C LYS A 31 14.16 14.74 14.63
N ASN A 32 13.48 14.76 15.77
CA ASN A 32 12.69 13.63 16.24
C ASN A 32 11.34 14.11 16.76
N MET A 33 10.29 13.39 16.38
CA MET A 33 8.93 13.57 16.86
C MET A 33 8.39 12.22 17.34
N SER A 34 7.86 12.15 18.56
CA SER A 34 7.24 10.95 19.11
C SER A 34 5.96 11.30 19.91
N ASP A 35 5.15 10.28 20.19
CA ASP A 35 4.07 10.31 21.18
C ASP A 35 3.01 11.39 20.92
N PHE A 36 2.39 11.31 19.74
CA PHE A 36 1.32 12.22 19.32
C PHE A 36 -0.02 11.51 19.31
N THR A 37 -0.95 12.00 20.14
CA THR A 37 -2.27 11.37 20.25
C THR A 37 -3.27 11.95 19.24
N MET A 38 -3.48 13.27 19.23
CA MET A 38 -4.51 13.87 18.37
C MET A 38 -4.09 15.21 17.76
N CYS A 39 -4.22 15.31 16.43
CA CYS A 39 -4.07 16.57 15.71
C CYS A 39 -5.11 16.72 14.58
N GLN A 40 -5.70 17.91 14.37
CA GLN A 40 -6.52 18.11 13.17
C GLN A 40 -5.63 18.24 11.93
N MET A 41 -4.64 19.14 11.98
CA MET A 41 -3.76 19.44 10.84
C MET A 41 -2.30 19.41 11.25
N MET A 42 -1.52 18.55 10.60
CA MET A 42 -0.09 18.46 10.81
C MET A 42 0.69 18.70 9.51
N THR A 43 1.64 19.62 9.55
CA THR A 43 2.68 19.81 8.52
C THR A 43 4.05 19.72 9.16
N THR A 44 4.80 18.66 8.86
CA THR A 44 6.06 18.36 9.56
C THR A 44 7.19 18.00 8.61
N MET A 45 8.38 18.54 8.88
CA MET A 45 9.64 18.02 8.36
C MET A 45 10.45 17.44 9.51
N THR A 46 10.70 16.13 9.49
CA THR A 46 11.46 15.45 10.56
C THR A 46 12.45 14.43 10.02
N LYS A 47 13.43 14.02 10.84
CA LYS A 47 14.23 12.82 10.50
C LYS A 47 13.49 11.56 10.89
N ASN A 48 12.89 11.54 12.08
CA ASN A 48 12.16 10.38 12.60
C ASN A 48 10.82 10.83 13.17
N MET A 49 9.79 10.04 12.90
CA MET A 49 8.45 10.16 13.46
C MET A 49 8.01 8.78 13.95
N SER A 50 7.56 8.67 15.19
CA SER A 50 6.99 7.46 15.77
C SER A 50 5.74 7.75 16.59
N ASP A 51 4.94 6.72 16.85
CA ASP A 51 3.86 6.70 17.84
C ASP A 51 2.81 7.79 17.59
N PHE A 52 2.23 7.76 16.39
CA PHE A 52 1.24 8.74 15.98
C PHE A 52 -0.15 8.10 15.86
N THR A 53 -1.07 8.54 16.72
CA THR A 53 -2.37 7.86 16.85
C THR A 53 -3.44 8.42 15.91
N MET A 54 -3.70 9.73 15.91
CA MET A 54 -4.83 10.29 15.15
C MET A 54 -4.54 11.65 14.50
N CYS A 55 -4.69 11.72 13.17
CA CYS A 55 -4.70 12.98 12.44
C CYS A 55 -5.82 13.07 11.41
N GLN A 56 -6.53 14.19 11.30
CA GLN A 56 -7.42 14.37 10.16
C GLN A 56 -6.60 14.56 8.87
N MET A 57 -5.68 15.53 8.86
CA MET A 57 -4.87 15.87 7.70
C MET A 57 -3.40 15.95 8.03
N MET A 58 -2.60 15.07 7.44
CA MET A 58 -1.14 15.04 7.62
C MET A 58 -0.41 15.27 6.32
N THR A 59 0.54 16.21 6.34
CA THR A 59 1.55 16.41 5.30
C THR A 59 2.94 16.29 5.93
N THR A 60 3.68 15.24 5.59
CA THR A 60 4.97 14.96 6.24
C THR A 60 6.08 14.67 5.24
N MET A 61 7.27 15.22 5.52
CA MET A 61 8.53 14.78 4.94
C MET A 61 9.40 14.20 6.05
N THR A 62 9.66 12.88 6.00
CA THR A 62 10.51 12.22 7.00
C THR A 62 11.48 11.22 6.39
N LYS A 63 12.55 10.88 7.12
CA LYS A 63 13.38 9.74 6.72
C LYS A 63 12.69 8.44 7.14
N ASN A 64 12.24 8.37 8.38
CA ASN A 64 11.57 7.18 8.92
C ASN A 64 10.25 7.57 9.58
N MET A 65 9.23 6.75 9.34
CA MET A 65 7.94 6.80 10.01
C MET A 65 7.60 5.39 10.51
N SER A 66 7.22 5.27 11.77
CA SER A 66 6.71 4.02 12.37
C SER A 66 5.44 4.28 13.18
N ASP A 67 4.66 3.21 13.38
CA ASP A 67 3.57 3.15 14.36
C ASP A 67 2.51 4.23 14.16
N PHE A 68 1.89 4.19 12.99
CA PHE A 68 0.85 5.14 12.62
C PHE A 68 -0.53 4.49 12.61
N THR A 69 -1.41 4.94 13.50
CA THR A 69 -2.70 4.26 13.70
C THR A 69 -3.81 4.79 12.80
N MET A 70 -4.11 6.09 12.80
CA MET A 70 -5.30 6.61 12.10
C MET A 70 -5.09 7.96 11.42
N CYS A 71 -5.36 8.01 10.11
CA CYS A 71 -5.46 9.27 9.37
C CYS A 71 -6.64 9.29 8.40
N GLN A 72 -7.35 10.41 8.29
CA GLN A 72 -8.29 10.56 7.17
C GLN A 72 -7.53 10.79 5.87
N MET A 73 -6.63 11.77 5.83
CA MET A 73 -5.85 12.12 4.64
C MET A 73 -4.38 12.29 4.96
N MET A 74 -3.55 11.41 4.40
CA MET A 74 -2.11 11.45 4.54
C MET A 74 -1.44 11.70 3.21
N THR A 75 -0.60 12.73 3.16
CA THR A 75 0.38 12.96 2.09
C THR A 75 1.78 12.86 2.68
N THR A 76 2.59 11.92 2.22
CA THR A 76 3.92 11.69 2.82
C THR A 76 5.00 11.40 1.79
N MET A 77 6.16 12.04 2.00
CA MET A 77 7.42 11.68 1.36
C MET A 77 8.34 11.07 2.41
N THR A 78 8.75 9.82 2.20
CA THR A 78 9.49 9.07 3.23
C THR A 78 10.55 8.14 2.64
N LYS A 79 11.58 7.78 3.42
CA LYS A 79 12.46 6.68 3.00
C LYS A 79 11.86 5.34 3.43
N ASN A 80 11.50 5.19 4.70
CA ASN A 80 10.91 3.97 5.22
C ASN A 80 9.64 4.27 6.03
N MET A 81 8.56 3.57 5.68
CA MET A 81 7.31 3.57 6.42
C MET A 81 7.07 2.16 6.95
N ALA A 82 7.03 2.03 8.27
CA ALA A 82 6.67 0.81 8.98
C ALA A 82 5.30 0.98 9.63
N ASP A 83 4.54 -0.11 9.71
CA ASP A 83 3.32 -0.29 10.50
C ASP A 83 2.31 0.86 10.41
N PHE A 84 1.38 0.71 9.46
CA PHE A 84 0.28 1.64 9.28
C PHE A 84 -1.08 0.92 9.39
N THR A 85 -1.97 1.38 10.28
CA THR A 85 -3.21 0.63 10.58
C THR A 85 -4.43 1.11 9.78
N MET A 86 -4.77 2.41 9.78
CA MET A 86 -6.03 2.92 9.19
C MET A 86 -5.88 4.24 8.43
N CYS A 87 -6.13 4.23 7.11
CA CYS A 87 -6.23 5.44 6.28
C CYS A 87 -7.52 5.46 5.46
N GLN A 88 -8.20 6.61 5.39
CA GLN A 88 -9.15 6.76 4.28
C GLN A 88 -8.44 7.02 2.96
N MET A 89 -7.48 7.94 2.91
CA MET A 89 -6.74 8.26 1.70
C MET A 89 -5.26 8.48 1.98
N MET A 90 -4.42 7.66 1.36
CA MET A 90 -2.98 7.76 1.46
C MET A 90 -2.36 8.09 0.09
N LEU A 91 -1.57 9.16 0.05
CA LEU A 91 -0.71 9.54 -1.05
C LEU A 91 0.74 9.46 -0.58
N THR A 92 1.51 8.52 -1.11
CA THR A 92 2.87 8.25 -0.62
C THR A 92 3.90 8.16 -1.73
N MET A 93 5.06 8.78 -1.49
CA MET A 93 6.30 8.51 -2.22
C MET A 93 7.31 7.97 -1.22
N THR A 94 7.62 6.67 -1.30
CA THR A 94 8.54 6.05 -0.34
C THR A 94 9.49 5.05 -0.95
N LYS A 95 10.63 4.79 -0.31
CA LYS A 95 11.48 3.68 -0.77
C LYS A 95 10.88 2.34 -0.36
N ASN A 96 10.40 2.22 0.87
CA ASN A 96 9.84 0.98 1.39
C ASN A 96 8.55 1.24 2.21
N VAL A 97 7.53 0.41 1.99
CA VAL A 97 6.38 0.21 2.88
C VAL A 97 6.43 -1.24 3.36
N ALA A 98 6.46 -1.45 4.68
CA ALA A 98 6.55 -2.79 5.26
C ALA A 98 5.18 -3.41 5.54
N ASN A 99 4.33 -2.75 6.34
CA ASN A 99 3.05 -3.32 6.77
C ASN A 99 1.93 -2.27 6.66
N SER A 100 0.78 -2.67 6.12
CA SER A 100 -0.41 -1.84 6.15
C SER A 100 -1.70 -2.65 6.27
N THR A 101 -2.43 -2.43 7.36
CA THR A 101 -3.57 -3.29 7.72
C THR A 101 -4.85 -2.91 7.00
N THR A 102 -5.23 -1.62 6.98
CA THR A 102 -6.50 -1.20 6.36
C THR A 102 -6.43 0.19 5.75
N CYS A 103 -6.71 0.27 4.44
CA CYS A 103 -6.84 1.56 3.76
C CYS A 103 -8.05 1.56 2.83
N ARG A 104 -8.80 2.68 2.76
CA ARG A 104 -9.83 2.80 1.73
C ARG A 104 -9.20 3.11 0.37
N ARG A 105 -8.30 4.09 0.26
CA ARG A 105 -7.63 4.40 -1.00
C ARG A 105 -6.14 4.63 -0.78
N ILE A 106 -5.33 4.00 -1.62
CA ILE A 106 -3.89 4.18 -1.66
C ILE A 106 -3.50 4.61 -3.08
N ALA A 107 -2.76 5.70 -3.19
CA ALA A 107 -1.94 5.96 -4.35
C ALA A 107 -0.47 6.04 -3.90
N THR A 108 0.38 5.15 -4.42
CA THR A 108 1.78 5.13 -4.03
C THR A 108 2.74 5.03 -5.21
N MET A 109 3.92 5.58 -5.01
CA MET A 109 5.10 5.26 -5.82
C MET A 109 6.21 4.77 -4.88
N THR A 110 6.61 3.51 -5.04
CA THR A 110 7.60 2.91 -4.14
C THR A 110 8.60 1.98 -4.81
N LYS A 111 9.66 1.60 -4.10
CA LYS A 111 10.55 0.53 -4.57
C LYS A 111 10.03 -0.82 -4.09
N ASN A 112 9.63 -0.92 -2.82
CA ASN A 112 9.16 -2.17 -2.25
C ASN A 112 7.91 -1.94 -1.41
N MET A 113 6.93 -2.82 -1.58
CA MET A 113 5.68 -2.83 -0.86
C MET A 113 5.41 -4.27 -0.41
N ALA A 114 5.22 -4.48 0.89
CA ALA A 114 4.94 -5.77 1.48
C ALA A 114 3.71 -5.69 2.42
N ASP A 115 3.17 -6.85 2.75
CA ASP A 115 2.21 -7.11 3.84
C ASP A 115 1.01 -6.16 3.91
N PHE A 116 0.12 -6.30 2.93
CA PHE A 116 -1.14 -5.56 2.86
C PHE A 116 -2.35 -6.46 3.08
N THR A 117 -3.05 -6.23 4.18
CA THR A 117 -4.16 -7.09 4.57
C THR A 117 -5.48 -6.71 3.89
N THR A 118 -5.90 -5.45 3.95
CA THR A 118 -7.19 -5.03 3.41
C THR A 118 -7.14 -3.65 2.77
N CYS A 119 -7.52 -3.55 1.50
CA CYS A 119 -7.74 -2.26 0.85
C CYS A 119 -8.98 -2.22 -0.03
N ARG A 120 -9.67 -1.07 -0.09
CA ARG A 120 -10.73 -0.91 -1.08
C ARG A 120 -10.14 -0.66 -2.47
N SER A 121 -9.20 0.28 -2.60
CA SER A 121 -8.63 0.63 -3.90
C SER A 121 -7.16 0.98 -3.80
N ILE A 122 -6.33 0.34 -4.63
CA ILE A 122 -4.90 0.60 -4.73
C ILE A 122 -4.54 1.02 -6.15
N THR A 123 -3.84 2.14 -6.26
CA THR A 123 -3.13 2.55 -7.48
C THR A 123 -1.65 2.66 -7.15
N THR A 124 -0.80 1.87 -7.80
CA THR A 124 0.62 1.83 -7.40
C THR A 124 1.59 1.58 -8.56
N MET A 125 2.73 2.26 -8.48
CA MET A 125 3.91 1.96 -9.28
C MET A 125 5.03 1.51 -8.35
N THR A 126 5.45 0.24 -8.46
CA THR A 126 6.49 -0.32 -7.60
C THR A 126 7.51 -1.17 -8.35
N LYS A 127 8.66 -1.47 -7.74
CA LYS A 127 9.56 -2.49 -8.27
C LYS A 127 9.13 -3.88 -7.78
N ASN A 128 8.80 -4.00 -6.50
CA ASN A 128 8.40 -5.27 -5.91
C ASN A 128 7.13 -5.06 -5.07
N MET A 129 6.23 -6.03 -5.17
CA MET A 129 5.01 -6.15 -4.37
C MET A 129 4.89 -7.60 -3.89
N SER A 130 4.68 -7.81 -2.60
CA SER A 130 4.44 -9.14 -2.01
C SER A 130 3.35 -9.08 -0.93
N ASP A 131 2.77 -10.24 -0.64
CA ASP A 131 1.93 -10.51 0.54
C ASP A 131 0.67 -9.64 0.63
N PHE A 132 -0.19 -9.75 -0.40
CA PHE A 132 -1.46 -9.03 -0.47
C PHE A 132 -2.65 -9.97 -0.31
N THR A 133 -3.45 -9.74 0.74
CA THR A 133 -4.54 -10.67 1.08
C THR A 133 -5.87 -10.29 0.45
N MET A 134 -6.39 -9.06 0.68
CA MET A 134 -7.72 -8.67 0.20
C MET A 134 -7.76 -7.25 -0.38
N CYS A 135 -8.19 -7.13 -1.64
CA CYS A 135 -8.48 -5.84 -2.26
C CYS A 135 -9.76 -5.84 -3.11
N GLN A 136 -10.60 -4.79 -3.05
CA GLN A 136 -11.68 -4.68 -4.04
C GLN A 136 -11.12 -4.34 -5.42
N SER A 137 -10.29 -3.30 -5.53
CA SER A 137 -9.69 -2.92 -6.81
C SER A 137 -8.20 -2.63 -6.72
N ILE A 138 -7.45 -3.14 -7.70
CA ILE A 138 -6.02 -2.88 -7.85
C ILE A 138 -5.73 -2.44 -9.28
N THR A 139 -5.02 -1.33 -9.41
CA THR A 139 -4.35 -0.89 -10.62
C THR A 139 -2.86 -0.77 -10.34
N THR A 140 -2.04 -1.57 -11.00
CA THR A 140 -0.61 -1.63 -10.68
C THR A 140 0.30 -1.76 -11.88
N MET A 141 1.47 -1.13 -11.78
CA MET A 141 2.62 -1.37 -12.64
C MET A 141 3.78 -1.79 -11.76
N THR A 142 4.27 -3.02 -11.95
CA THR A 142 5.36 -3.56 -11.13
C THR A 142 6.37 -4.37 -11.94
N LYS A 143 7.57 -4.58 -11.40
CA LYS A 143 8.50 -5.56 -11.97
C LYS A 143 8.17 -6.96 -11.46
N ASN A 144 7.92 -7.10 -10.16
CA ASN A 144 7.62 -8.39 -9.53
C ASN A 144 6.39 -8.26 -8.63
N MET A 145 5.52 -9.25 -8.70
CA MET A 145 4.35 -9.44 -7.84
C MET A 145 4.33 -10.90 -7.38
N SER A 146 4.21 -11.12 -6.08
CA SER A 146 4.06 -12.46 -5.49
C SER A 146 2.98 -12.46 -4.40
N ASP A 147 2.50 -13.64 -4.05
CA ASP A 147 1.70 -13.92 -2.85
C ASP A 147 0.43 -13.07 -2.78
N PHE A 148 -0.43 -13.22 -3.78
CA PHE A 148 -1.67 -12.46 -3.89
C PHE A 148 -2.90 -13.37 -3.78
N THR A 149 -3.71 -13.16 -2.74
CA THR A 149 -4.80 -14.10 -2.42
C THR A 149 -6.14 -13.72 -3.04
N MET A 150 -6.71 -12.53 -2.75
CA MET A 150 -8.08 -12.18 -3.17
C MET A 150 -8.21 -10.76 -3.72
N CYS A 151 -8.74 -10.65 -4.94
CA CYS A 151 -9.16 -9.37 -5.52
C CYS A 151 -10.52 -9.44 -6.24
N GLN A 152 -11.36 -8.40 -6.17
CA GLN A 152 -12.52 -8.34 -7.08
C GLN A 152 -12.10 -7.91 -8.49
N MET A 153 -11.32 -6.84 -8.62
CA MET A 153 -10.89 -6.32 -9.91
C MET A 153 -9.40 -5.99 -9.91
N MET A 154 -8.64 -6.63 -10.78
CA MET A 154 -7.22 -6.36 -10.96
C MET A 154 -6.91 -5.93 -12.38
N THR A 155 -6.22 -4.79 -12.50
CA THR A 155 -5.57 -4.35 -13.73
C THR A 155 -4.08 -4.23 -13.46
N THR A 156 -3.26 -5.04 -14.14
CA THR A 156 -1.83 -5.13 -13.84
C THR A 156 -0.96 -5.19 -15.09
N MET A 157 0.19 -4.52 -15.00
CA MET A 157 1.30 -4.67 -15.93
C MET A 157 2.54 -5.09 -15.14
N THR A 158 3.00 -6.33 -15.35
CA THR A 158 4.15 -6.86 -14.60
C THR A 158 5.14 -7.63 -15.45
N LYS A 159 6.41 -7.69 -15.02
CA LYS A 159 7.37 -8.60 -15.63
C LYS A 159 7.16 -10.02 -15.10
N ASN A 160 7.03 -10.18 -13.79
CA ASN A 160 6.84 -11.49 -13.16
C ASN A 160 5.65 -11.45 -12.20
N MET A 161 4.80 -12.47 -12.28
CA MET A 161 3.69 -12.73 -11.36
C MET A 161 3.80 -14.17 -10.87
N ALA A 162 3.69 -14.37 -9.55
CA ALA A 162 3.71 -15.68 -8.92
C ALA A 162 2.62 -15.75 -7.84
N ASP A 163 2.18 -16.96 -7.52
CA ASP A 163 1.32 -17.28 -6.39
C ASP A 163 0.04 -16.44 -6.32
N PHE A 164 -0.79 -16.53 -7.37
CA PHE A 164 -2.04 -15.81 -7.46
C PHE A 164 -3.25 -16.74 -7.29
N THR A 165 -4.04 -16.56 -6.23
CA THR A 165 -5.08 -17.53 -5.88
C THR A 165 -6.47 -17.21 -6.45
N THR A 166 -7.02 -16.03 -6.20
CA THR A 166 -8.44 -15.76 -6.51
C THR A 166 -8.68 -14.34 -6.98
N CYS A 167 -9.34 -14.21 -8.15
CA CYS A 167 -9.90 -12.94 -8.57
C CYS A 167 -11.23 -13.06 -9.30
N HIS A 168 -12.09 -12.05 -9.22
CA HIS A 168 -13.32 -12.03 -10.01
C HIS A 168 -13.03 -11.57 -11.45
N ILE A 169 -12.31 -10.46 -11.62
CA ILE A 169 -11.92 -9.93 -12.95
C ILE A 169 -10.44 -9.58 -12.97
N ILE A 170 -9.70 -10.16 -13.91
CA ILE A 170 -8.31 -9.78 -14.18
C ILE A 170 -8.14 -9.26 -15.60
N THR A 171 -7.48 -8.11 -15.71
CA THR A 171 -6.84 -7.65 -16.94
C THR A 171 -5.34 -7.57 -16.70
N THR A 172 -4.55 -8.37 -17.41
CA THR A 172 -3.10 -8.47 -17.17
C THR A 172 -2.27 -8.45 -18.45
N LEU A 173 -1.16 -7.71 -18.39
CA LEU A 173 -0.06 -7.81 -19.35
C LEU A 173 1.20 -8.25 -18.60
N THR A 174 1.62 -9.50 -18.82
CA THR A 174 2.69 -10.12 -18.04
C THR A 174 3.74 -10.81 -18.91
N LYS A 175 5.01 -10.76 -18.52
CA LYS A 175 6.04 -11.57 -19.21
C LYS A 175 6.04 -13.02 -18.72
N ASN A 176 6.05 -13.24 -17.42
CA ASN A 176 6.04 -14.58 -16.83
C ASN A 176 4.98 -14.69 -15.72
N MET A 177 4.17 -15.72 -15.77
CA MET A 177 3.20 -16.12 -14.75
C MET A 177 3.56 -17.54 -14.30
N ALA A 178 3.85 -17.74 -13.02
CA ALA A 178 4.17 -19.06 -12.49
C ALA A 178 2.87 -19.79 -12.10
N ASP A 179 2.19 -19.34 -11.05
CA ASP A 179 1.04 -20.04 -10.48
C ASP A 179 -0.21 -19.15 -10.46
N PHE A 180 -1.28 -19.64 -11.07
CA PHE A 180 -2.58 -18.99 -11.08
C PHE A 180 -3.70 -20.00 -10.84
N THR A 181 -4.54 -19.78 -9.81
CA THR A 181 -5.46 -20.83 -9.35
C THR A 181 -6.93 -20.66 -9.76
N MET A 182 -7.50 -19.45 -9.67
CA MET A 182 -8.94 -19.25 -9.93
C MET A 182 -9.25 -17.82 -10.40
N CYS A 183 -10.02 -17.69 -11.49
CA CYS A 183 -10.71 -16.43 -11.80
C CYS A 183 -12.05 -16.60 -12.51
N GLN A 184 -12.98 -15.65 -12.38
CA GLN A 184 -14.23 -15.71 -13.18
C GLN A 184 -13.99 -15.21 -14.60
N MET A 185 -13.41 -14.02 -14.76
CA MET A 185 -13.11 -13.45 -16.07
C MET A 185 -11.66 -13.00 -16.17
N MET A 186 -10.94 -13.53 -17.13
CA MET A 186 -9.55 -13.14 -17.38
C MET A 186 -9.34 -12.66 -18.81
N LEU A 187 -8.82 -11.44 -18.93
CA LEU A 187 -8.23 -10.86 -20.13
C LEU A 187 -6.72 -10.80 -19.94
N THR A 188 -5.96 -11.61 -20.68
CA THR A 188 -4.51 -11.71 -20.47
C THR A 188 -3.71 -11.69 -21.76
N MET A 189 -2.59 -10.95 -21.72
CA MET A 189 -1.50 -11.07 -22.67
C MET A 189 -0.26 -11.52 -21.90
N THR A 190 0.13 -12.79 -22.05
CA THR A 190 1.24 -13.37 -21.30
C THR A 190 2.24 -14.11 -22.18
N LYS A 191 3.54 -13.86 -21.99
CA LYS A 191 4.56 -14.57 -22.78
C LYS A 191 4.73 -16.02 -22.33
N ASN A 192 4.90 -16.25 -21.03
CA ASN A 192 5.10 -17.57 -20.45
C ASN A 192 4.15 -17.79 -19.27
N VAL A 193 3.43 -18.90 -19.27
CA VAL A 193 2.63 -19.39 -18.15
C VAL A 193 3.14 -20.79 -17.78
N ALA A 194 3.49 -21.00 -16.52
CA ALA A 194 3.82 -22.34 -16.03
C ALA A 194 2.52 -23.09 -15.72
N ASP A 195 1.84 -22.71 -14.64
CA ASP A 195 0.69 -23.41 -14.11
C ASP A 195 -0.54 -22.50 -14.09
N PHE A 196 -1.59 -22.96 -14.76
CA PHE A 196 -2.87 -22.26 -14.80
C PHE A 196 -4.02 -23.21 -14.46
N THR A 197 -4.74 -22.85 -13.40
CA THR A 197 -5.95 -23.55 -12.97
C THR A 197 -7.15 -22.61 -13.12
N ALA A 198 -8.20 -23.13 -13.75
CA ALA A 198 -9.57 -22.63 -13.84
C ALA A 198 -9.85 -21.13 -14.07
N CYS A 199 -10.57 -20.89 -15.16
CA CYS A 199 -11.40 -19.70 -15.32
C CYS A 199 -12.77 -20.02 -15.91
N GLN A 200 -13.82 -19.30 -15.51
CA GLN A 200 -15.13 -19.42 -16.16
C GLN A 200 -15.12 -18.84 -17.58
N SER A 201 -14.38 -17.76 -17.80
CA SER A 201 -14.25 -17.11 -19.10
C SER A 201 -12.83 -16.56 -19.27
N ILE A 202 -12.19 -16.92 -20.40
CA ILE A 202 -10.83 -16.50 -20.70
C ILE A 202 -10.76 -15.94 -22.12
N ALA A 203 -10.18 -14.76 -22.25
CA ALA A 203 -9.77 -14.19 -23.52
C ALA A 203 -8.27 -13.91 -23.44
N THR A 204 -7.47 -14.68 -24.17
CA THR A 204 -6.03 -14.75 -23.95
C THR A 204 -5.21 -14.64 -25.21
N MET A 205 -4.04 -14.01 -25.09
CA MET A 205 -2.93 -14.19 -26.01
C MET A 205 -1.72 -14.71 -25.23
N MET A 206 -1.45 -16.01 -25.34
CA MET A 206 -0.35 -16.68 -24.66
C MET A 206 0.62 -17.27 -25.66
N LYS A 207 1.93 -17.01 -25.46
CA LYS A 207 2.96 -17.56 -26.37
C LYS A 207 3.38 -18.97 -25.96
N ASN A 208 3.66 -19.18 -24.69
CA ASN A 208 4.05 -20.46 -24.13
C ASN A 208 3.21 -20.76 -22.88
N MET A 209 2.67 -21.97 -22.80
CA MET A 209 1.87 -22.48 -21.69
C MET A 209 2.35 -23.91 -21.41
N ALA A 210 2.80 -24.19 -20.19
CA ALA A 210 3.23 -25.53 -19.80
C ALA A 210 2.03 -26.38 -19.39
N ASP A 211 1.31 -25.96 -18.35
CA ASP A 211 0.20 -26.72 -17.78
C ASP A 211 -1.09 -25.87 -17.67
N PHE A 212 -2.19 -26.42 -18.15
CA PHE A 212 -3.51 -25.79 -18.13
C PHE A 212 -4.58 -26.78 -17.70
N THR A 213 -5.23 -26.46 -16.58
CA THR A 213 -6.31 -27.28 -16.02
C THR A 213 -7.59 -26.46 -15.93
N MET A 214 -8.63 -26.90 -16.62
CA MET A 214 -9.98 -26.36 -16.42
C MET A 214 -10.67 -27.12 -15.29
N CYS A 215 -11.14 -26.42 -14.26
CA CYS A 215 -12.05 -27.01 -13.29
C CYS A 215 -13.43 -27.19 -13.95
N HIS A 216 -13.92 -28.43 -13.99
CA HIS A 216 -15.33 -28.68 -14.23
C HIS A 216 -16.12 -28.17 -13.02
N TYR A 217 -16.88 -27.10 -13.19
CA TYR A 217 -17.93 -26.75 -12.24
C TYR A 217 -19.06 -27.79 -12.40
N HIS A 218 -19.26 -28.62 -11.37
CA HIS A 218 -20.50 -29.38 -11.18
C HIS A 218 -21.55 -28.50 -10.50
#